data_AF-A0A6A4GTF4-F1
#
_entry.id   AF-A0A6A4GTF4-F1
#
_cell.length_a   1.000
_cell.length_b   1.000
_cell.length_c   1.000
_cell.angle_alpha   90.00
_cell.angle_beta   90.00
_cell.angle_gamma   90.00
#
_symmetry.space_group_name_H-M   'P 1'
#
loop_
_entity.id
_entity.type
_entity.pdbx_description
1 polymer ?
#
loop_
_entity_poly.entity_id
_entity_poly.type
_entity_poly.pdbx_seq_one_letter_code
_entity_poly.pdbx_strand_id
1 'polypeptide(L)'
;MDEEVSGYTYRPFWDKLPFCDIHFAITPDVLHQLYQGVLKHLIAWCQQILSKDELDHRICCLPPCYGVHHFKNGISSLSQISGVEQKNMGRILLACLVGCDTMPKRALTAVHAILDFIYFSQYTIHDDDTLSYMDNALKTWHKYKDSFIQTGV
;
A
#
# COMPACT_ATOMS: atom_id res chain seq x y z
N MET A 1 -39.05 -15.45 17.01
CA MET A 1 -38.54 -15.37 15.63
C MET A 1 -37.34 -14.48 15.75
N ASP A 2 -36.17 -15.09 15.88
CA ASP A 2 -34.94 -14.41 16.28
C ASP A 2 -34.58 -13.38 15.22
N GLU A 3 -34.46 -12.12 15.63
CA GLU A 3 -34.05 -11.03 14.76
C GLU A 3 -32.56 -11.22 14.43
N GLU A 4 -32.26 -11.57 13.17
CA GLU A 4 -30.88 -11.59 12.65
C GLU A 4 -30.31 -10.16 12.71
N VAL A 5 -29.46 -9.91 13.70
CA VAL A 5 -28.87 -8.60 14.04
C VAL A 5 -27.78 -8.16 13.04
N SER A 6 -27.40 -8.99 12.07
CA SER A 6 -26.19 -8.77 11.25
C SER A 6 -26.38 -7.90 10.00
N GLY A 7 -27.62 -7.57 9.60
CA GLY A 7 -27.90 -6.74 8.43
C GLY A 7 -27.39 -7.29 7.08
N TYR A 8 -26.88 -8.52 7.01
CA TYR A 8 -26.47 -9.11 5.73
C TYR A 8 -27.71 -9.60 4.97
N THR A 9 -27.72 -9.39 3.66
CA THR A 9 -28.78 -9.92 2.79
C THR A 9 -28.37 -11.30 2.31
N TYR A 10 -29.02 -12.37 2.80
CA TYR A 10 -28.72 -13.76 2.40
C TYR A 10 -28.83 -13.98 0.88
N ARG A 11 -29.72 -13.20 0.24
CA ARG A 11 -29.96 -13.26 -1.19
C ARG A 11 -29.88 -11.85 -1.77
N PRO A 12 -28.73 -11.43 -2.31
CA PRO A 12 -28.56 -10.06 -2.78
C PRO A 12 -29.54 -9.75 -3.91
N PHE A 13 -29.92 -8.48 -4.09
CA PHE A 13 -30.93 -8.11 -5.10
C PHE A 13 -30.51 -8.48 -6.53
N TRP A 14 -29.20 -8.58 -6.78
CA TRP A 14 -28.62 -8.95 -8.06
C TRP A 14 -28.53 -10.47 -8.33
N ASP A 15 -28.89 -11.33 -7.37
CA ASP A 15 -28.81 -12.82 -7.49
C ASP A 15 -29.51 -13.38 -8.74
N LYS A 16 -30.58 -12.73 -9.20
CA LYS A 16 -31.39 -13.19 -10.34
C LYS A 16 -31.11 -12.43 -11.64
N LEU A 17 -30.13 -11.53 -11.67
CA LEU A 17 -29.80 -10.77 -12.88
C LEU A 17 -28.99 -11.68 -13.83
N PRO A 18 -29.55 -12.10 -14.97
CA PRO A 18 -28.99 -13.19 -15.78
C PRO A 18 -27.66 -12.85 -16.46
N PHE A 19 -27.27 -11.57 -16.50
CA PHE A 19 -26.07 -11.07 -17.18
C PHE A 19 -25.23 -10.12 -16.30
N CYS A 20 -25.47 -10.09 -14.98
CA CYS A 20 -24.74 -9.23 -14.06
C CYS A 20 -23.83 -10.08 -13.17
N ASP A 21 -22.54 -10.06 -13.47
CA ASP A 21 -21.53 -10.51 -12.50
C ASP A 21 -21.05 -9.28 -11.72
N ILE A 22 -21.49 -9.20 -10.46
CA ILE A 22 -21.20 -8.08 -9.56
C ILE A 22 -19.70 -7.89 -9.34
N HIS A 23 -18.89 -8.94 -9.49
CA HIS A 23 -17.44 -8.86 -9.29
C HIS A 23 -16.77 -8.01 -10.38
N PHE A 24 -17.34 -7.93 -11.58
CA PHE A 24 -16.86 -7.03 -12.64
C PHE A 24 -17.36 -5.59 -12.48
N ALA A 25 -18.45 -5.38 -11.73
CA ALA A 25 -18.99 -4.04 -11.47
C ALA A 25 -18.26 -3.33 -10.32
N ILE A 26 -17.63 -4.07 -9.42
CA ILE A 26 -16.84 -3.51 -8.32
C ILE A 26 -15.49 -3.06 -8.88
N THR A 27 -15.37 -1.77 -9.17
CA THR A 27 -14.09 -1.20 -9.56
C THR A 27 -13.14 -1.15 -8.37
N PRO A 28 -11.86 -1.52 -8.55
CA PRO A 28 -10.88 -1.44 -7.49
C PRO A 28 -10.69 0.01 -7.01
N ASP A 29 -10.82 0.22 -5.70
CA ASP A 29 -10.61 1.53 -5.09
C ASP A 29 -9.16 1.66 -4.60
N VAL A 30 -8.51 2.75 -5.00
CA VAL A 30 -7.13 3.07 -4.64
C VAL A 30 -6.97 3.20 -3.12
N LEU A 31 -7.91 3.82 -2.43
CA LEU A 31 -7.77 4.04 -0.98
C LEU A 31 -7.82 2.72 -0.21
N HIS A 32 -8.86 1.91 -0.40
CA HIS A 32 -9.10 0.72 0.38
C HIS A 32 -8.20 -0.44 -0.05
N GLN A 33 -7.97 -0.63 -1.35
CA GLN A 33 -7.18 -1.77 -1.82
C GLN A 33 -5.68 -1.49 -1.78
N LEU A 34 -5.25 -0.33 -2.29
CA LEU A 34 -3.83 -0.05 -2.43
C LEU A 34 -3.25 0.58 -1.17
N TYR A 35 -3.85 1.66 -0.65
CA TYR A 35 -3.33 2.31 0.55
C TYR A 35 -3.64 1.51 1.83
N GLN A 36 -4.91 1.22 2.11
CA GLN A 36 -5.35 0.51 3.33
C GLN A 36 -5.10 -0.99 3.29
N GLY A 37 -5.06 -1.59 2.11
CA GLY A 37 -4.61 -2.96 1.91
C GLY A 37 -3.09 -3.02 1.82
N VAL A 38 -2.55 -2.79 0.63
CA VAL A 38 -1.15 -3.09 0.31
C VAL A 38 -0.15 -2.24 1.10
N LEU A 39 -0.25 -0.90 1.04
CA LEU A 39 0.74 -0.01 1.66
C LEU A 39 0.77 -0.16 3.19
N LYS A 40 -0.40 -0.31 3.83
CA LYS A 40 -0.48 -0.56 5.27
C LYS A 40 0.35 -1.78 5.69
N HIS A 41 0.20 -2.89 4.97
CA HIS A 41 0.98 -4.10 5.24
C HIS A 41 2.45 -3.93 4.90
N LEU A 42 2.76 -3.25 3.79
CA LEU A 42 4.13 -2.95 3.39
C LEU A 42 4.89 -2.16 4.47
N ILE A 43 4.25 -1.15 5.05
CA ILE A 43 4.83 -0.35 6.15
C ILE A 43 5.04 -1.23 7.38
N ALA A 44 4.07 -2.09 7.73
CA ALA A 44 4.23 -3.02 8.84
C ALA A 44 5.40 -4.00 8.63
N TRP A 45 5.59 -4.49 7.41
CA TRP A 45 6.74 -5.34 7.05
C TRP A 45 8.06 -4.58 7.16
N CYS A 46 8.11 -3.33 6.70
CA CYS A 46 9.29 -2.49 6.87
C CYS A 46 9.61 -2.23 8.36
N GLN A 47 8.59 -2.00 9.19
CA GLN A 47 8.75 -1.86 10.64
C GLN A 47 9.23 -3.14 11.31
N GLN A 48 8.89 -4.32 10.79
CA GLN A 48 9.44 -5.59 11.30
C GLN A 48 10.93 -5.75 10.96
N ILE A 49 11.35 -5.33 9.76
CA ILE A 49 12.75 -5.44 9.33
C ILE A 49 13.65 -4.41 10.02
N LEU A 50 13.19 -3.16 10.14
CA LEU A 50 13.99 -2.06 10.70
C LEU A 50 13.82 -1.89 12.21
N SER A 51 12.72 -2.39 12.79
CA SER A 51 12.07 -1.88 14.01
C SER A 51 11.23 -0.62 13.78
N LYS A 52 10.22 -0.43 14.64
CA LYS A 52 9.38 0.78 14.64
C LYS A 52 10.19 2.03 14.98
N ASP A 53 11.07 1.93 15.97
CA ASP A 53 11.87 3.05 16.46
C ASP A 53 12.85 3.56 15.40
N GLU A 54 13.51 2.65 14.66
CA GLU A 54 14.41 3.04 13.57
C GLU A 54 13.67 3.67 12.40
N LEU A 55 12.52 3.11 12.00
CA LEU A 55 11.74 3.70 10.91
C LEU A 55 11.23 5.10 11.29
N ASP A 56 10.71 5.27 12.51
CA ASP A 56 10.26 6.56 13.01
C ASP A 56 11.41 7.57 13.13
N HIS A 57 12.58 7.14 13.60
CA HIS A 57 13.78 7.98 13.65
C HIS A 57 14.13 8.54 12.26
N ARG A 58 14.17 7.67 11.25
CA ARG A 58 14.44 8.07 9.86
C ARG A 58 13.40 9.01 9.29
N ILE A 59 12.12 8.77 9.58
CA ILE A 59 11.02 9.65 9.18
C ILE A 59 11.19 11.05 9.80
N CYS A 60 11.55 11.13 11.08
CA CYS A 60 11.82 12.40 11.76
C CYS A 60 13.04 13.14 11.21
N CYS A 61 14.03 12.40 10.70
CA CYS A 61 15.26 12.97 10.12
C CYS A 61 15.09 13.49 8.68
N LEU A 62 13.95 13.24 8.02
CA LEU A 62 13.73 13.75 6.68
C LEU A 62 13.73 15.28 6.66
N PRO A 63 14.50 15.93 5.76
CA PRO A 63 14.46 17.37 5.64
C PRO A 63 13.06 17.84 5.20
N PRO A 64 12.63 19.04 5.60
CA PRO A 64 11.39 19.62 5.09
C PRO A 64 11.44 19.72 3.55
N CYS A 65 10.44 19.14 2.88
CA CYS A 65 10.30 19.19 1.43
C CYS A 65 8.92 19.70 1.03
N TYR A 66 8.86 20.46 -0.07
CA TYR A 66 7.59 20.97 -0.58
C TYR A 66 6.67 19.81 -1.01
N GLY A 67 5.41 19.85 -0.59
CA GLY A 67 4.40 18.83 -0.94
C GLY A 67 4.52 17.50 -0.17
N VAL A 68 5.42 17.41 0.81
CA VAL A 68 5.61 16.24 1.67
C VAL A 68 5.20 16.57 3.11
N HIS A 69 4.39 15.71 3.72
CA HIS A 69 4.04 15.86 5.14
C HIS A 69 5.20 15.44 6.03
N HIS A 70 5.55 16.27 7.01
CA HIS A 70 6.61 16.00 7.96
C HIS A 70 6.03 15.43 9.27
N PHE A 71 6.32 14.14 9.52
CA PHE A 71 5.88 13.43 10.72
C PHE A 71 6.88 13.60 11.86
N LYS A 72 6.74 14.68 12.63
CA LYS A 72 7.68 15.07 13.70
C LYS A 72 7.91 14.03 14.80
N ASN A 73 6.94 13.14 15.01
CA ASN A 73 6.94 12.11 16.05
C ASN A 73 6.89 10.69 15.45
N GLY A 74 7.34 10.54 14.20
CA GLY A 74 7.19 9.30 13.44
C GLY A 74 5.74 8.97 13.10
N ILE A 75 5.50 7.73 12.69
CA ILE A 75 4.19 7.21 12.27
C ILE A 75 3.64 6.15 13.24
N SER A 76 4.49 5.54 14.08
CA SER A 76 4.04 4.43 14.94
C SER A 76 3.12 4.87 16.08
N SER A 77 3.14 6.16 16.43
CA SER A 77 2.27 6.75 17.47
C SER A 77 0.86 7.09 16.99
N LEU A 78 0.60 7.01 15.67
CA LEU A 78 -0.69 7.36 15.09
C LEU A 78 -1.73 6.26 15.36
N SER A 79 -2.74 6.57 16.19
CA SER A 79 -3.84 5.64 16.50
C SER A 79 -4.94 5.62 15.44
N GLN A 80 -5.14 6.73 14.72
CA GLN A 80 -6.10 6.87 13.63
C GLN A 80 -5.39 7.49 12.43
N ILE A 81 -5.21 6.71 11.37
CA ILE A 81 -4.52 7.14 10.15
C ILE A 81 -5.59 7.46 9.09
N SER A 82 -5.67 8.73 8.71
CA SER A 82 -6.52 9.21 7.62
C SER A 82 -5.97 8.76 6.25
N GLY A 83 -6.84 8.75 5.24
CA GLY A 83 -6.39 8.47 3.87
C GLY A 83 -5.35 9.45 3.34
N VAL A 84 -5.36 10.70 3.82
CA VAL A 84 -4.35 11.71 3.46
C VAL A 84 -3.01 11.38 4.11
N GLU A 85 -2.99 10.99 5.38
CA GLU A 85 -1.77 10.56 6.06
C GLU A 85 -1.18 9.33 5.38
N GLN A 86 -2.02 8.36 5.04
CA GLN A 86 -1.57 7.13 4.37
C GLN A 86 -0.92 7.41 3.01
N LYS A 87 -1.48 8.35 2.23
CA LYS A 87 -0.86 8.84 0.99
C LYS A 87 0.51 9.49 1.25
N ASN A 88 0.61 10.30 2.30
CA ASN A 88 1.88 10.94 2.67
C ASN A 88 2.92 9.92 3.15
N MET A 89 2.53 8.88 3.88
CA MET A 89 3.42 7.80 4.29
C MET A 89 4.03 7.10 3.07
N GLY A 90 3.23 6.84 2.02
CA GLY A 90 3.71 6.25 0.76
C GLY A 90 4.75 7.11 0.03
N ARG A 91 4.64 8.44 0.13
CA ARG A 91 5.58 9.40 -0.50
C ARG A 91 6.97 9.37 0.12
N ILE A 92 7.05 9.10 1.43
CA ILE A 92 8.31 9.16 2.18
C ILE A 92 8.93 7.79 2.42
N LEU A 93 8.15 6.71 2.33
CA LEU A 93 8.58 5.37 2.72
C LEU A 93 9.90 4.97 2.06
N LEU A 94 9.99 5.07 0.72
CA LEU A 94 11.19 4.64 0.00
C LEU A 94 12.44 5.42 0.45
N ALA A 95 12.31 6.73 0.66
CA ALA A 95 13.42 7.58 1.10
C ALA A 95 13.95 7.15 2.48
N CYS A 96 13.08 6.71 3.38
CA CYS A 96 13.49 6.20 4.70
C CYS A 96 14.22 4.86 4.60
N LEU A 97 13.90 4.01 3.61
CA LEU A 97 14.50 2.68 3.50
C LEU A 97 15.87 2.69 2.80
N VAL A 98 16.13 3.67 1.95
CA VAL A 98 17.41 3.78 1.23
C VAL A 98 18.56 3.96 2.23
N GLY A 99 19.65 3.23 2.01
CA GLY A 99 20.84 3.26 2.86
C GLY A 99 20.64 2.61 4.24
N CYS A 100 19.59 1.80 4.41
CA CYS A 100 19.42 0.98 5.61
C CYS A 100 20.11 -0.38 5.42
N ASP A 101 21.07 -0.71 6.29
CA ASP A 101 21.83 -1.97 6.19
C ASP A 101 20.99 -3.23 6.48
N THR A 102 19.93 -3.10 7.28
CA THR A 102 19.04 -4.23 7.59
C THR A 102 18.03 -4.51 6.49
N MET A 103 17.83 -3.57 5.54
CA MET A 103 16.90 -3.73 4.42
C MET A 103 17.61 -4.38 3.22
N PRO A 104 17.27 -5.63 2.83
CA PRO A 104 17.88 -6.24 1.65
C PRO A 104 17.54 -5.45 0.39
N LYS A 105 18.51 -5.33 -0.53
CA LYS A 105 18.31 -4.65 -1.82
C LYS A 105 17.12 -5.21 -2.62
N ARG A 106 16.86 -6.52 -2.50
CA ARG A 106 15.68 -7.17 -3.11
C ARG A 106 14.36 -6.67 -2.52
N ALA A 107 14.27 -6.56 -1.20
CA ALA A 107 13.09 -6.04 -0.51
C ALA A 107 12.88 -4.56 -0.85
N LEU A 108 13.95 -3.76 -0.86
CA LEU A 108 13.90 -2.36 -1.28
C LEU A 108 13.39 -2.22 -2.73
N THR A 109 13.84 -3.10 -3.64
CA THR A 109 13.36 -3.14 -5.03
C THR A 109 11.88 -3.49 -5.11
N ALA A 110 11.41 -4.42 -4.27
CA ALA A 110 10.00 -4.76 -4.17
C ALA A 110 9.17 -3.57 -3.65
N VAL A 111 9.62 -2.88 -2.59
CA VAL A 111 8.95 -1.66 -2.08
C VAL A 111 8.83 -0.61 -3.17
N HIS A 112 9.91 -0.34 -3.90
CA HIS A 112 9.90 0.63 -5.00
C HIS A 112 8.88 0.24 -6.07
N ALA A 113 8.91 -1.01 -6.53
CA ALA A 113 8.04 -1.50 -7.59
C ALA A 113 6.54 -1.43 -7.21
N ILE A 114 6.18 -1.74 -5.97
CA ILE A 114 4.77 -1.64 -5.56
C ILE A 114 4.33 -0.18 -5.37
N LEU A 115 5.21 0.71 -4.92
CA LEU A 115 4.93 2.15 -4.87
C LEU A 115 4.71 2.71 -6.29
N ASP A 116 5.55 2.33 -7.26
CA ASP A 116 5.38 2.69 -8.67
C ASP A 116 4.01 2.27 -9.19
N PHE A 117 3.61 1.01 -8.94
CA PHE A 117 2.29 0.53 -9.32
C PHE A 117 1.16 1.39 -8.72
N ILE A 118 1.25 1.73 -7.42
CA ILE A 118 0.26 2.58 -6.74
C ILE A 118 0.21 3.98 -7.36
N TYR A 119 1.34 4.55 -7.78
CA TYR A 119 1.36 5.86 -8.42
C TYR A 119 0.81 5.81 -9.85
N PHE A 120 1.19 4.82 -10.64
CA PHE A 120 0.67 4.66 -12.00
C PHE A 120 -0.82 4.38 -12.01
N SER A 121 -1.34 3.55 -11.10
CA SER A 121 -2.78 3.24 -11.02
C SER A 121 -3.68 4.44 -10.70
N GLN A 122 -3.09 5.57 -10.32
CA GLN A 122 -3.80 6.82 -10.02
C GLN A 122 -3.86 7.77 -11.23
N TYR A 123 -3.29 7.39 -12.37
CA TYR A 123 -3.40 8.19 -13.58
C TYR A 123 -4.87 8.23 -14.03
N THR A 124 -5.30 9.39 -14.51
CA THR A 124 -6.70 9.58 -14.94
C THR A 124 -7.00 8.91 -16.28
N ILE A 125 -5.96 8.70 -17.10
CA ILE A 125 -6.02 8.10 -18.42
C ILE A 125 -4.78 7.23 -18.58
N HIS A 126 -4.98 6.07 -19.19
CA HIS A 126 -3.91 5.15 -19.55
C HIS A 126 -3.83 4.98 -21.06
N ASP A 127 -2.60 4.83 -21.53
CA ASP A 127 -2.20 4.38 -22.86
C ASP A 127 -1.42 3.05 -22.74
N ASP A 128 -1.02 2.47 -23.87
CA ASP A 128 -0.29 1.20 -23.90
C ASP A 128 1.03 1.26 -23.10
N ASP A 129 1.69 2.42 -23.09
CA ASP A 129 2.96 2.63 -22.37
C ASP A 129 2.74 2.63 -20.85
N THR A 130 1.78 3.41 -20.35
CA THR A 130 1.48 3.47 -18.91
C THR A 130 0.90 2.15 -18.38
N LEU A 131 0.14 1.41 -19.20
CA LEU A 131 -0.26 0.04 -18.87
C LEU A 131 0.94 -0.90 -18.78
N SER A 132 1.90 -0.79 -19.71
CA SER A 132 3.15 -1.55 -19.67
C SER A 132 3.97 -1.22 -18.41
N TYR A 133 4.02 0.04 -17.97
CA TYR A 133 4.68 0.41 -16.72
C TYR A 133 4.05 -0.27 -15.50
N MET A 134 2.71 -0.32 -15.44
CA MET A 134 2.00 -1.02 -14.36
C MET A 134 2.30 -2.53 -14.35
N ASP A 135 2.26 -3.18 -15.51
CA ASP A 135 2.55 -4.60 -15.63
C ASP A 135 4.02 -4.92 -15.25
N ASN A 136 4.96 -4.09 -15.68
CA ASN A 136 6.38 -4.23 -15.31
C ASN A 136 6.62 -4.01 -13.81
N ALA A 137 5.91 -3.05 -13.20
CA ALA A 137 5.95 -2.82 -11.76
C ALA A 137 5.45 -4.05 -10.99
N LEU A 138 4.32 -4.65 -11.38
CA LEU A 138 3.83 -5.88 -10.76
C LEU A 138 4.76 -7.07 -10.98
N LYS A 139 5.29 -7.27 -12.19
CA LYS A 139 6.29 -8.33 -12.45
C LYS A 139 7.51 -8.18 -11.54
N THR A 140 8.00 -6.95 -11.37
CA THR A 140 9.13 -6.66 -10.48
C THR A 140 8.78 -6.94 -9.02
N TRP A 141 7.60 -6.52 -8.56
CA TRP A 141 7.09 -6.87 -7.24
C TRP A 141 7.05 -8.39 -7.02
N HIS A 142 6.41 -9.14 -7.92
CA HIS A 142 6.29 -10.59 -7.81
C HIS A 142 7.63 -11.32 -7.84
N LYS A 143 8.61 -10.79 -8.58
CA LYS A 143 9.97 -11.33 -8.65
C LYS A 143 10.76 -11.19 -7.34
N TYR A 144 10.51 -10.13 -6.56
CA TYR A 144 11.34 -9.79 -5.40
C TYR A 144 10.62 -9.83 -4.05
N LYS A 145 9.28 -9.90 -4.00
CA LYS A 145 8.52 -9.92 -2.73
C LYS A 145 8.86 -11.10 -1.80
N ASP A 146 9.42 -12.18 -2.35
CA ASP A 146 9.88 -13.33 -1.59
C ASP A 146 10.98 -12.97 -0.57
N SER A 147 11.70 -11.86 -0.78
CA SER A 147 12.72 -11.40 0.15
C SER A 147 12.17 -11.00 1.51
N PHE A 148 10.91 -10.58 1.61
CA PHE A 148 10.30 -10.25 2.91
C PHE A 148 10.21 -11.50 3.80
N ILE A 149 9.85 -12.65 3.23
CA ILE A 149 9.79 -13.92 3.95
C ILE A 149 11.17 -14.31 4.47
N GLN A 150 12.22 -14.08 3.67
CA GLN A 150 13.61 -14.36 4.05
C GLN A 150 14.09 -13.47 5.22
N THR A 151 13.48 -12.31 5.42
CA THR A 151 13.75 -11.41 6.55
C THR A 151 12.90 -11.68 7.79
N GLY A 152 12.05 -12.72 7.77
CA GLY A 152 11.21 -13.10 8.92
C GLY A 152 9.89 -12.34 9.03
N VAL A 153 9.45 -11.72 7.93
CA VAL A 153 8.12 -11.11 7.79
C VAL A 153 7.05 -12.16 7.50
#